data_AF-A0A8H6LMV8-F1
#
_entry.id   AF-A0A8H6LMV8-F1
#
_cell.length_a   1.000
_cell.length_b   1.000
_cell.length_c   1.000
_cell.angle_alpha   90.00
_cell.angle_beta   90.00
_cell.angle_gamma   90.00
#
_symmetry.space_group_name_H-M   'P 1'
#
loop_
_entity.id
_entity.type
_entity.pdbx_description
1 polymer ?
#
loop_
_entity_poly.entity_id
_entity_poly.type
_entity_poly.pdbx_seq_one_letter_code
_entity_poly.pdbx_strand_id
1 'polypeptide(L)'
;MEQFEFHPATTSFNRVWSTIEPGVDELVLNEDSQTGRRTTLQRWQPGARNQQDIFIHDYVEEIFMVEGDLYDQNLQQGWEKGAYAYRKPGMRHGPFKSERGSLQALEASPRVHGLLARLHAESEAQEKTLSQSWFYFKYLFGFYFTGKTWSTSADAHMSDKFVALEQDKCLFMYLLARSINAKNIVEAGTSFGVSTMYLALAVGQNVNAMRARDDKVAGRVIATEWESSKAERARKHWSEAGEEVEPWIELREGDLRETLSEEGMPEEIDMMLLDTWIPMALPALEIIKPRLKRGAIILADNTKMAKALYKEFLEYIHDPKNGFKTTTTAYSGGLEMIVYLP
;
A
#
# COMPACT_ATOMS: atom_id res chain seq x y z
N MET A 1 17.91 -28.24 -8.80
CA MET A 1 17.50 -26.83 -8.65
C MET A 1 17.67 -26.20 -10.00
N GLU A 2 16.78 -25.27 -10.36
CA GLU A 2 16.87 -24.57 -11.64
C GLU A 2 17.88 -23.41 -11.57
N GLN A 3 18.46 -23.04 -12.72
CA GLN A 3 19.37 -21.91 -12.82
C GLN A 3 18.61 -20.65 -13.25
N PHE A 4 18.80 -19.55 -12.51
CA PHE A 4 18.19 -18.25 -12.80
C PHE A 4 19.24 -17.13 -12.73
N GLU A 5 19.04 -16.07 -13.52
CA GLU A 5 19.68 -14.76 -13.31
C GLU A 5 18.83 -13.88 -12.36
N PHE A 6 19.32 -12.70 -11.96
CA PHE A 6 18.55 -11.79 -11.08
C PHE A 6 17.14 -11.51 -11.63
N HIS A 7 16.12 -11.79 -10.81
CA HIS A 7 14.71 -11.61 -11.15
C HIS A 7 13.88 -11.29 -9.90
N PRO A 8 12.72 -10.64 -10.04
CA PRO A 8 11.80 -10.45 -8.92
C PRO A 8 11.29 -11.78 -8.35
N ALA A 9 11.40 -11.95 -7.03
CA ALA A 9 11.10 -13.22 -6.37
C ALA A 9 9.63 -13.69 -6.49
N THR A 10 8.68 -12.78 -6.71
CA THR A 10 7.24 -13.05 -6.66
C THR A 10 6.54 -13.08 -8.03
N THR A 11 7.06 -12.38 -9.04
CA THR A 11 6.33 -12.18 -10.31
C THR A 11 6.82 -13.06 -11.46
N SER A 12 8.06 -13.56 -11.40
CA SER A 12 8.67 -14.23 -12.56
C SER A 12 8.19 -15.66 -12.83
N PHE A 13 7.50 -16.31 -11.88
CA PHE A 13 7.21 -17.74 -11.96
C PHE A 13 5.88 -18.20 -11.32
N ASN A 14 4.90 -17.31 -11.12
CA ASN A 14 3.63 -17.63 -10.40
C ASN A 14 3.87 -18.34 -9.05
N ARG A 15 4.90 -17.95 -8.30
CA ARG A 15 5.15 -18.50 -6.96
C ARG A 15 4.08 -17.98 -6.01
N VAL A 16 3.52 -18.87 -5.20
CA VAL A 16 2.42 -18.56 -4.29
C VAL A 16 2.90 -18.74 -2.86
N TRP A 17 2.57 -17.78 -2.00
CA TRP A 17 2.73 -17.93 -0.56
C TRP A 17 1.77 -19.00 -0.05
N SER A 18 2.27 -19.94 0.72
CA SER A 18 1.48 -21.02 1.32
C SER A 18 1.64 -21.03 2.82
N THR A 19 0.54 -21.15 3.55
CA THR A 19 0.58 -21.24 5.01
C THR A 19 1.05 -22.63 5.42
N ILE A 20 2.19 -22.71 6.11
CA ILE A 20 2.80 -23.97 6.57
C ILE A 20 2.49 -24.25 8.04
N GLU A 21 2.26 -23.20 8.83
CA GLU A 21 1.76 -23.26 10.21
C GLU A 21 0.90 -22.02 10.49
N PRO A 22 0.06 -22.00 11.56
CA PRO A 22 -0.73 -20.82 11.88
C PRO A 22 0.15 -19.57 12.10
N GLY A 23 0.00 -18.60 11.20
CA GLY A 23 0.79 -17.36 11.21
C GLY A 23 2.20 -17.51 10.63
N VAL A 24 2.52 -18.62 9.98
CA VAL A 24 3.78 -18.84 9.27
C VAL A 24 3.51 -19.22 7.82
N ASP A 25 3.89 -18.34 6.90
CA ASP A 25 3.75 -18.53 5.46
C ASP A 25 5.13 -18.78 4.83
N GLU A 26 5.17 -19.62 3.79
CA GLU A 26 6.37 -19.97 3.03
C GLU A 26 6.17 -19.72 1.53
N LEU A 27 7.19 -19.15 0.89
CA LEU A 27 7.32 -19.00 -0.56
C LEU A 27 8.55 -19.78 -1.03
N VAL A 28 8.35 -20.79 -1.88
CA VAL A 28 9.45 -21.55 -2.50
C VAL A 28 10.05 -20.73 -3.64
N LEU A 29 11.32 -20.33 -3.53
CA LEU A 29 12.04 -19.60 -4.56
C LEU A 29 12.65 -20.54 -5.60
N ASN A 30 13.21 -21.66 -5.16
CA ASN A 30 13.83 -22.65 -6.04
C ASN A 30 13.79 -23.99 -5.34
N GLU A 31 13.60 -25.05 -6.09
CA GLU A 31 13.51 -26.41 -5.57
C GLU A 31 14.15 -27.40 -6.54
N ASP A 32 14.68 -28.47 -5.98
CA ASP A 32 15.07 -29.68 -6.67
C ASP A 32 14.20 -30.83 -6.19
N SER A 33 13.22 -31.23 -7.00
CA SER A 33 12.28 -32.29 -6.62
C SER A 33 12.93 -33.67 -6.47
N GLN A 34 14.14 -33.89 -7.02
CA GLN A 34 14.85 -35.16 -6.90
C GLN A 34 15.63 -35.25 -5.57
N THR A 35 16.18 -34.13 -5.11
CA THR A 35 17.02 -34.09 -3.90
C THR A 35 16.32 -33.49 -2.68
N GLY A 36 15.16 -32.84 -2.87
CA GLY A 36 14.45 -32.07 -1.84
C GLY A 36 15.12 -30.75 -1.46
N ARG A 37 16.23 -30.39 -2.13
CA ARG A 37 16.95 -29.14 -1.85
C ARG A 37 16.11 -27.95 -2.30
N ARG A 38 15.84 -27.03 -1.37
CA ARG A 38 15.02 -25.85 -1.64
C ARG A 38 15.61 -24.59 -1.04
N THR A 39 15.27 -23.46 -1.65
CA THR A 39 15.45 -22.12 -1.10
C THR A 39 14.07 -21.52 -0.91
N THR A 40 13.75 -21.07 0.30
CA THR A 40 12.43 -20.51 0.62
C THR A 40 12.57 -19.14 1.30
N LEU A 41 11.52 -18.33 1.21
CA LEU A 41 11.29 -17.21 2.11
C LEU A 41 10.19 -17.61 3.08
N GLN A 42 10.36 -17.29 4.36
CA GLN A 42 9.32 -17.48 5.36
C GLN A 42 8.89 -16.14 5.95
N ARG A 43 7.59 -15.98 6.16
CA ARG A 43 6.97 -14.84 6.82
C ARG A 43 6.29 -15.30 8.08
N TRP A 44 6.66 -14.67 9.19
CA TRP A 44 6.09 -14.93 10.49
C TRP A 44 5.23 -13.73 10.87
N GLN A 45 3.96 -13.97 11.18
CA GLN A 45 3.08 -12.95 11.73
C GLN A 45 3.52 -12.62 13.18
N PRO A 46 3.28 -11.40 13.67
CA PRO A 46 3.52 -11.07 15.08
C PRO A 46 2.81 -12.03 16.03
N GLY A 47 3.54 -12.57 17.00
CA GLY A 47 3.03 -13.56 17.96
C GLY A 47 2.92 -14.98 17.41
N ALA A 48 3.27 -15.23 16.14
CA ALA A 48 3.32 -16.57 15.58
C ALA A 48 4.34 -17.44 16.33
N ARG A 49 3.98 -18.70 16.50
CA ARG A 49 4.80 -19.71 17.18
C ARG A 49 4.67 -21.03 16.44
N ASN A 50 5.74 -21.81 16.43
CA ASN A 50 5.61 -23.20 15.99
C ASN A 50 4.66 -23.98 16.89
N GLN A 51 3.92 -24.91 16.31
CA GLN A 51 3.17 -25.93 17.07
C GLN A 51 4.05 -27.09 17.52
N GLN A 52 5.10 -27.40 16.76
CA GLN A 52 6.05 -28.45 17.09
C GLN A 52 7.10 -27.94 18.08
N ASP A 53 7.33 -28.72 19.14
CA ASP A 53 8.25 -28.33 20.23
C ASP A 53 9.73 -28.36 19.82
N ILE A 54 10.17 -29.33 19.02
CA ILE A 54 11.59 -29.46 18.65
C ILE A 54 11.70 -29.88 17.20
N PHE A 55 12.46 -29.12 16.42
CA PHE A 55 12.78 -29.45 15.04
C PHE A 55 14.08 -30.25 14.97
N ILE A 56 14.03 -31.34 14.21
CA ILE A 56 15.17 -32.17 13.86
C ILE A 56 14.95 -32.62 12.42
N HIS A 57 15.97 -32.43 11.58
CA HIS A 57 15.95 -32.85 10.19
C HIS A 57 17.28 -33.51 9.79
N ASP A 58 17.26 -34.27 8.71
CA ASP A 58 18.40 -35.01 8.15
C ASP A 58 19.16 -34.22 7.06
N TYR A 59 18.72 -33.01 6.74
CA TYR A 59 19.37 -32.10 5.81
C TYR A 59 20.19 -30.99 6.51
N VAL A 60 20.98 -30.25 5.73
CA VAL A 60 21.61 -29.00 6.17
C VAL A 60 20.61 -27.87 5.98
N GLU A 61 20.44 -27.03 7.00
CA GLU A 61 19.60 -25.84 6.92
C GLU A 61 20.46 -24.59 7.09
N GLU A 62 20.23 -23.60 6.23
CA GLU A 62 20.82 -22.28 6.32
C GLU A 62 19.71 -21.23 6.36
N ILE A 63 19.79 -20.32 7.33
CA ILE A 63 18.81 -19.26 7.53
C ILE A 63 19.53 -17.92 7.58
N PHE A 64 18.99 -16.94 6.87
CA PHE A 64 19.39 -15.55 7.00
C PHE A 64 18.15 -14.70 7.28
N MET A 65 18.17 -13.95 8.37
CA MET A 65 17.07 -13.06 8.74
C MET A 65 17.17 -11.75 7.97
N VAL A 66 16.30 -11.60 6.98
CA VAL A 66 16.23 -10.37 6.17
C VAL A 66 15.72 -9.19 7.01
N GLU A 67 14.81 -9.44 7.97
CA GLU A 67 14.30 -8.47 8.94
C GLU A 67 13.48 -9.17 10.05
N GLY A 68 13.05 -8.40 11.06
CA GLY A 68 12.22 -8.88 12.16
C GLY A 68 13.02 -9.54 13.25
N ASP A 69 12.33 -10.41 14.01
CA ASP A 69 12.92 -11.20 15.08
C ASP A 69 12.42 -12.64 15.11
N LEU A 70 13.26 -13.51 15.65
CA LEU A 70 12.95 -14.89 15.96
C LEU A 70 13.56 -15.24 17.32
N TYR A 71 12.75 -15.79 18.21
CA TYR A 71 13.15 -16.21 19.55
C TYR A 71 13.07 -17.73 19.66
N ASP A 72 14.19 -18.37 20.00
CA ASP A 72 14.25 -19.79 20.32
C ASP A 72 13.95 -20.00 21.81
N GLN A 73 12.84 -20.69 22.08
CA GLN A 73 12.36 -20.89 23.43
C GLN A 73 13.20 -21.90 24.22
N ASN A 74 13.91 -22.80 23.57
CA ASN A 74 14.77 -23.76 24.28
C ASN A 74 16.10 -23.11 24.68
N LEU A 75 16.65 -22.27 23.80
CA LEU A 75 17.88 -21.51 24.08
C LEU A 75 17.64 -20.25 24.92
N GLN A 76 16.37 -19.84 25.07
CA GLN A 76 15.99 -18.60 25.71
C GLN A 76 16.71 -17.37 25.09
N GLN A 77 16.87 -17.39 23.77
CA GLN A 77 17.65 -16.41 23.03
C GLN A 77 16.91 -15.95 21.77
N GLY A 78 16.97 -14.64 21.51
CA GLY A 78 16.45 -14.02 20.30
C GLY A 78 17.54 -13.56 19.34
N TRP A 79 17.19 -13.51 18.07
CA TRP A 79 18.00 -12.89 17.02
C TRP A 79 17.15 -11.94 16.19
N GLU A 80 17.81 -10.95 15.60
CA GLU A 80 17.18 -9.90 14.81
C GLU A 80 17.74 -9.88 13.38
N LYS A 81 17.25 -8.92 12.58
CA LYS A 81 17.75 -8.59 11.24
C LYS A 81 19.27 -8.72 11.10
N GLY A 82 19.69 -9.44 10.06
CA GLY A 82 21.09 -9.69 9.75
C GLY A 82 21.69 -10.92 10.43
N ALA A 83 20.95 -11.58 11.32
CA ALA A 83 21.38 -12.84 11.89
C ALA A 83 21.42 -13.96 10.85
N TYR A 84 22.41 -14.84 10.99
CA TYR A 84 22.62 -16.01 10.15
C TYR A 84 22.74 -17.26 11.01
N ALA A 85 22.12 -18.35 10.57
CA ALA A 85 22.22 -19.66 11.20
C ALA A 85 22.60 -20.72 10.15
N TYR A 86 23.45 -21.64 10.57
CA TYR A 86 23.83 -22.84 9.83
C TYR A 86 23.61 -24.05 10.73
N ARG A 87 22.78 -25.01 10.31
CA ARG A 87 22.42 -26.20 11.10
C ARG A 87 22.75 -27.47 10.35
N LYS A 88 23.53 -28.34 11.00
CA LYS A 88 23.86 -29.67 10.47
C LYS A 88 22.70 -30.66 10.70
N PRO A 89 22.61 -31.73 9.90
CA PRO A 89 21.71 -32.85 10.18
C PRO A 89 21.76 -33.29 11.64
N GLY A 90 20.59 -33.46 12.25
CA GLY A 90 20.45 -33.91 13.64
C GLY A 90 20.57 -32.81 14.72
N MET A 91 20.86 -31.55 14.36
CA MET A 91 20.86 -30.45 15.33
C MET A 91 19.44 -30.15 15.82
N ARG A 92 19.21 -30.23 17.13
CA ARG A 92 17.94 -29.84 17.78
C ARG A 92 17.85 -28.31 17.86
N HIS A 93 16.72 -27.73 17.46
CA HIS A 93 16.50 -26.28 17.50
C HIS A 93 15.00 -25.94 17.52
N GLY A 94 14.67 -24.68 17.81
CA GLY A 94 13.29 -24.25 18.05
C GLY A 94 12.78 -24.74 19.42
N PRO A 95 11.50 -24.54 19.76
CA PRO A 95 10.47 -23.95 18.93
C PRO A 95 10.70 -22.44 18.82
N PHE A 96 10.31 -21.87 17.69
CA PHE A 96 10.49 -20.46 17.43
C PHE A 96 9.21 -19.67 17.68
N LYS A 97 9.38 -18.46 18.18
CA LYS A 97 8.35 -17.43 18.29
C LYS A 97 8.87 -16.16 17.63
N SER A 98 8.04 -15.47 16.85
CA SER A 98 8.35 -14.10 16.43
C SER A 98 7.47 -13.16 17.24
N GLU A 99 8.05 -12.21 17.98
CA GLU A 99 7.26 -11.27 18.76
C GLU A 99 6.67 -10.17 17.88
N ARG A 100 7.45 -9.68 16.91
CA ARG A 100 7.07 -8.56 16.03
C ARG A 100 6.88 -8.94 14.57
N GLY A 101 7.04 -10.22 14.21
CA GLY A 101 7.00 -10.71 12.84
C GLY A 101 8.32 -10.50 12.09
N SER A 102 8.44 -11.12 10.91
CA SER A 102 9.55 -10.91 9.96
C SER A 102 9.04 -10.20 8.71
N LEU A 103 9.45 -8.92 8.55
CA LEU A 103 9.12 -7.96 7.48
C LEU A 103 7.62 -7.77 7.20
N GLN A 104 7.00 -6.81 7.89
CA GLN A 104 5.85 -6.09 7.35
C GLN A 104 6.05 -4.59 7.51
N ALA A 105 5.97 -3.87 6.39
CA ALA A 105 6.03 -2.41 6.37
C ALA A 105 4.79 -1.76 7.02
N LEU A 106 3.68 -2.49 7.15
CA LEU A 106 2.43 -2.04 7.75
C LEU A 106 2.26 -2.66 9.14
N GLU A 107 2.07 -1.82 10.15
CA GLU A 107 1.67 -2.25 11.49
C GLU A 107 0.15 -2.14 11.60
N ALA A 108 -0.57 -3.25 11.73
CA ALA A 108 -2.02 -3.27 11.95
C ALA A 108 -2.48 -4.59 12.61
N SER A 109 -3.71 -4.65 13.10
CA SER A 109 -4.27 -5.91 13.62
C SER A 109 -4.46 -6.97 12.54
N PRO A 110 -4.50 -8.28 12.91
CA PRO A 110 -4.79 -9.35 11.96
C PRO A 110 -6.11 -9.18 11.20
N ARG A 111 -7.12 -8.53 11.81
CA ARG A 111 -8.39 -8.18 11.17
C ARG A 111 -8.16 -7.27 9.97
N VAL A 112 -7.40 -6.18 10.17
CA VAL A 112 -7.11 -5.20 9.12
C VAL A 112 -6.21 -5.82 8.04
N HIS A 113 -5.20 -6.62 8.41
CA HIS A 113 -4.39 -7.35 7.42
C HIS A 113 -5.22 -8.30 6.55
N GLY A 114 -6.11 -9.10 7.17
CA GLY A 114 -6.99 -10.02 6.43
C GLY A 114 -7.95 -9.29 5.50
N LEU A 115 -8.51 -8.16 5.95
CA LEU A 115 -9.38 -7.31 5.13
C LEU A 115 -8.62 -6.73 3.93
N LEU A 116 -7.47 -6.13 4.15
CA LEU A 116 -6.65 -5.54 3.07
C LEU A 116 -6.20 -6.59 2.05
N ALA A 117 -5.80 -7.78 2.50
CA ALA A 117 -5.44 -8.87 1.61
C ALA A 117 -6.61 -9.30 0.73
N ARG A 118 -7.80 -9.45 1.31
CA ARG A 118 -9.03 -9.79 0.57
C ARG A 118 -9.38 -8.71 -0.45
N LEU A 119 -9.37 -7.44 -0.05
CA LEU A 119 -9.76 -6.33 -0.92
C LEU A 119 -8.77 -6.09 -2.08
N HIS A 120 -7.47 -6.24 -1.83
CA HIS A 120 -6.47 -6.21 -2.91
C HIS A 120 -6.67 -7.37 -3.88
N ALA A 121 -6.94 -8.59 -3.38
CA ALA A 121 -7.24 -9.73 -4.24
C ALA A 121 -8.52 -9.51 -5.08
N GLU A 122 -9.56 -8.90 -4.51
CA GLU A 122 -10.79 -8.54 -5.22
C GLU A 122 -10.54 -7.51 -6.33
N SER A 123 -9.76 -6.45 -6.06
CA SER A 123 -9.36 -5.43 -7.06
C SER A 123 -8.55 -6.06 -8.19
N GLU A 124 -7.49 -6.81 -7.85
CA GLU A 124 -6.64 -7.46 -8.85
C GLU A 124 -7.41 -8.44 -9.74
N ALA A 125 -8.32 -9.21 -9.16
CA ALA A 125 -9.15 -10.15 -9.90
C ALA A 125 -10.03 -9.41 -10.93
N GLN A 126 -10.56 -8.24 -10.56
CA GLN A 126 -11.36 -7.43 -11.48
C GLN A 126 -10.51 -6.78 -12.57
N GLU A 127 -9.35 -6.23 -12.24
CA GLU A 127 -8.45 -5.58 -13.20
C GLU A 127 -7.89 -6.55 -14.25
N LYS A 128 -7.64 -7.81 -13.85
CA LYS A 128 -7.16 -8.87 -14.77
C LYS A 128 -8.25 -9.40 -15.72
N THR A 129 -9.49 -8.94 -15.60
CA THR A 129 -10.55 -9.35 -16.54
C THR A 129 -10.28 -8.84 -17.96
N LEU A 130 -10.60 -9.67 -18.95
CA LEU A 130 -10.45 -9.31 -20.36
C LEU A 130 -11.27 -8.07 -20.74
N SER A 131 -12.44 -7.88 -20.11
CA SER A 131 -13.28 -6.70 -20.33
C SER A 131 -12.59 -5.40 -19.87
N GLN A 132 -11.92 -5.42 -18.72
CA GLN A 132 -11.18 -4.25 -18.22
C GLN A 132 -9.94 -3.95 -19.05
N SER A 133 -9.15 -4.98 -19.37
CA SER A 133 -7.99 -4.84 -20.26
C SER A 133 -8.40 -4.28 -21.64
N TRP A 134 -9.49 -4.79 -22.20
CA TRP A 134 -10.03 -4.32 -23.48
C TRP A 134 -10.59 -2.89 -23.42
N PHE A 135 -11.23 -2.52 -22.31
CA PHE A 135 -11.73 -1.16 -22.09
C PHE A 135 -10.59 -0.13 -22.11
N TYR A 136 -9.53 -0.36 -21.32
CA TYR A 136 -8.37 0.55 -21.28
C TYR A 136 -7.65 0.61 -22.62
N PHE A 137 -7.47 -0.53 -23.29
CA PHE A 137 -6.92 -0.56 -24.64
C PHE A 137 -7.73 0.30 -25.61
N LYS A 138 -9.06 0.14 -25.64
CA LYS A 138 -9.95 0.92 -26.51
C LYS A 138 -9.93 2.41 -26.17
N TYR A 139 -9.87 2.76 -24.89
CA TYR A 139 -9.79 4.13 -24.43
C TYR A 139 -8.48 4.81 -24.86
N LEU A 140 -7.34 4.20 -24.56
CA LEU A 140 -6.03 4.73 -24.96
C LEU A 140 -5.88 4.78 -26.48
N PHE A 141 -6.35 3.76 -27.20
CA PHE A 141 -6.38 3.78 -28.67
C PHE A 141 -7.24 4.95 -29.19
N GLY A 142 -8.44 5.15 -28.64
CA GLY A 142 -9.29 6.29 -29.02
C GLY A 142 -8.63 7.64 -28.76
N PHE A 143 -7.99 7.80 -27.59
CA PHE A 143 -7.27 9.03 -27.27
C PHE A 143 -6.13 9.31 -28.25
N TYR A 144 -5.24 8.34 -28.50
CA TYR A 144 -4.07 8.54 -29.36
C TYR A 144 -4.40 8.67 -30.86
N PHE A 145 -5.41 7.95 -31.36
CA PHE A 145 -5.70 7.90 -32.79
C PHE A 145 -6.78 8.87 -33.25
N THR A 146 -7.74 9.23 -32.38
CA THR A 146 -8.86 10.11 -32.75
C THR A 146 -9.01 11.33 -31.85
N GLY A 147 -8.13 11.50 -30.86
CA GLY A 147 -8.23 12.58 -29.88
C GLY A 147 -9.46 12.45 -28.96
N LYS A 148 -10.10 11.27 -28.95
CA LYS A 148 -11.33 11.06 -28.18
C LYS A 148 -11.01 11.09 -26.69
N THR A 149 -11.66 12.00 -25.98
CA THR A 149 -11.53 12.14 -24.52
C THR A 149 -12.49 11.21 -23.79
N TRP A 150 -12.38 11.20 -22.46
CA TRP A 150 -13.29 10.47 -21.58
C TRP A 150 -14.75 10.87 -21.83
N SER A 151 -15.68 9.92 -21.72
CA SER A 151 -17.07 10.05 -22.15
C SER A 151 -18.04 9.53 -21.09
N THR A 152 -19.31 9.94 -21.13
CA THR A 152 -20.35 9.43 -20.22
C THR A 152 -20.52 7.91 -20.23
N SER A 153 -20.26 7.24 -21.36
CA SER A 153 -20.27 5.77 -21.40
C SER A 153 -19.07 5.14 -20.70
N ALA A 154 -17.95 5.87 -20.59
CA ALA A 154 -16.79 5.46 -19.80
C ALA A 154 -17.06 5.65 -18.30
N ASP A 155 -17.75 6.73 -17.90
CA ASP A 155 -18.23 6.93 -16.53
C ASP A 155 -19.11 5.75 -16.09
N ALA A 156 -20.13 5.44 -16.88
CA ALA A 156 -21.05 4.33 -16.59
C ALA A 156 -20.36 2.95 -16.54
N HIS A 157 -19.26 2.78 -17.28
CA HIS A 157 -18.47 1.53 -17.25
C HIS A 157 -17.60 1.43 -16.00
N MET A 158 -17.09 2.56 -15.48
CA MET A 158 -16.15 2.62 -14.36
C MET A 158 -16.82 2.86 -13.00
N SER A 159 -18.10 3.24 -12.97
CA SER A 159 -18.84 3.61 -11.75
C SER A 159 -19.00 2.46 -10.75
N ASP A 160 -18.92 1.20 -11.19
CA ASP A 160 -19.00 0.01 -10.33
C ASP A 160 -17.67 -0.75 -10.21
N LYS A 161 -16.61 -0.25 -10.85
CA LYS A 161 -15.33 -0.96 -10.95
C LYS A 161 -14.44 -0.72 -9.74
N PHE A 162 -14.09 -1.82 -9.08
CA PHE A 162 -13.16 -1.91 -7.98
C PHE A 162 -11.74 -1.91 -8.53
N VAL A 163 -11.21 -0.70 -8.68
CA VAL A 163 -9.80 -0.44 -8.99
C VAL A 163 -9.25 0.30 -7.77
N ALA A 164 -8.31 -0.33 -7.09
CA ALA A 164 -7.63 0.18 -5.91
C ALA A 164 -6.17 0.43 -6.26
N LEU A 165 -5.58 1.45 -5.62
CA LEU A 165 -4.14 1.65 -5.63
C LEU A 165 -3.42 0.37 -5.20
N GLU A 166 -2.40 -0.05 -5.95
CA GLU A 166 -1.72 -1.32 -5.73
C GLU A 166 -1.10 -1.42 -4.33
N GLN A 167 -1.05 -2.64 -3.79
CA GLN A 167 -0.62 -2.88 -2.42
C GLN A 167 0.78 -2.34 -2.11
N ASP A 168 1.73 -2.50 -3.05
CA ASP A 168 3.11 -2.05 -2.87
C ASP A 168 3.23 -0.52 -2.82
N LYS A 169 2.44 0.20 -3.63
CA LYS A 169 2.29 1.66 -3.56
C LYS A 169 1.64 2.10 -2.26
N CYS A 170 0.61 1.38 -1.80
CA CYS A 170 -0.04 1.65 -0.51
C CYS A 170 0.93 1.52 0.67
N LEU A 171 1.79 0.49 0.68
CA LEU A 171 2.82 0.30 1.70
C LEU A 171 3.85 1.42 1.69
N PHE A 172 4.30 1.84 0.50
CA PHE A 172 5.20 2.97 0.36
C PHE A 172 4.58 4.28 0.87
N MET A 173 3.34 4.55 0.47
CA MET A 173 2.55 5.69 0.93
C MET A 173 2.41 5.71 2.45
N TYR A 174 2.05 4.58 3.06
CA TYR A 174 1.97 4.42 4.51
C TYR A 174 3.30 4.81 5.17
N LEU A 175 4.43 4.23 4.72
CA LEU A 175 5.74 4.53 5.30
C LEU A 175 6.14 6.01 5.14
N LEU A 176 5.79 6.65 4.03
CA LEU A 176 6.00 8.09 3.86
C LEU A 176 5.20 8.89 4.89
N ALA A 177 3.91 8.60 5.05
CA ALA A 177 3.04 9.25 6.02
C ALA A 177 3.56 9.08 7.46
N ARG A 178 4.06 7.89 7.81
CA ARG A 178 4.74 7.62 9.09
C ARG A 178 6.03 8.43 9.22
N SER A 179 6.85 8.50 8.17
CA SER A 179 8.17 9.15 8.20
C SER A 179 8.11 10.65 8.46
N ILE A 180 7.06 11.32 7.94
CA ILE A 180 6.88 12.77 8.10
C ILE A 180 5.96 13.14 9.26
N ASN A 181 5.53 12.16 10.06
CA ASN A 181 4.53 12.33 11.11
C ASN A 181 3.25 13.06 10.60
N ALA A 182 2.72 12.60 9.46
CA ALA A 182 1.53 13.14 8.83
C ALA A 182 0.30 12.95 9.73
N LYS A 183 -0.49 14.00 9.89
CA LYS A 183 -1.70 14.06 10.73
C LYS A 183 -2.92 14.46 9.92
N ASN A 184 -2.76 15.41 9.01
CA ASN A 184 -3.82 15.88 8.13
C ASN A 184 -3.48 15.49 6.70
N ILE A 185 -4.25 14.57 6.13
CA ILE A 185 -4.04 14.05 4.78
C ILE A 185 -5.29 14.30 3.95
N VAL A 186 -5.13 14.69 2.69
CA VAL A 186 -6.22 14.75 1.71
C VAL A 186 -6.06 13.61 0.71
N GLU A 187 -7.14 12.86 0.47
CA GLU A 187 -7.22 11.87 -0.60
C GLU A 187 -8.24 12.33 -1.63
N ALA A 188 -7.78 12.64 -2.84
CA ALA A 188 -8.62 12.86 -3.99
C ALA A 188 -8.78 11.53 -4.74
N GLY A 189 -9.98 10.94 -4.64
CA GLY A 189 -10.33 9.65 -5.27
C GLY A 189 -10.24 8.50 -4.29
N THR A 190 -11.32 8.25 -3.56
CA THR A 190 -11.39 7.21 -2.53
C THR A 190 -11.76 5.84 -3.10
N SER A 191 -12.58 5.79 -4.16
CA SER A 191 -13.09 4.55 -4.73
C SER A 191 -13.75 3.68 -3.63
N PHE A 192 -13.31 2.44 -3.47
CA PHE A 192 -13.79 1.52 -2.44
C PHE A 192 -13.03 1.63 -1.09
N GLY A 193 -12.18 2.64 -0.92
CA GLY A 193 -11.58 3.01 0.35
C GLY A 193 -10.33 2.24 0.77
N VAL A 194 -9.67 1.53 -0.16
CA VAL A 194 -8.51 0.68 0.19
C VAL A 194 -7.29 1.50 0.57
N SER A 195 -6.86 2.45 -0.27
CA SER A 195 -5.77 3.40 0.02
C SER A 195 -6.05 4.23 1.28
N THR A 196 -7.29 4.65 1.47
CA THR A 196 -7.74 5.43 2.63
C THR A 196 -7.43 4.71 3.94
N MET A 197 -7.53 3.37 3.99
CA MET A 197 -7.21 2.62 5.19
C MET A 197 -5.72 2.72 5.56
N TYR A 198 -4.82 2.69 4.59
CA TYR A 198 -3.39 2.88 4.83
C TYR A 198 -3.09 4.29 5.35
N LEU A 199 -3.72 5.31 4.76
CA LEU A 199 -3.59 6.70 5.21
C LEU A 199 -4.12 6.87 6.64
N ALA A 200 -5.29 6.29 6.93
CA ALA A 200 -5.95 6.36 8.24
C ALA A 200 -5.13 5.67 9.33
N LEU A 201 -4.58 4.48 9.05
CA LEU A 201 -3.64 3.80 9.95
C LEU A 201 -2.45 4.69 10.29
N ALA A 202 -1.81 5.29 9.27
CA ALA A 202 -0.64 6.13 9.49
C ALA A 202 -0.98 7.37 10.36
N VAL A 203 -2.09 8.05 10.05
CA VAL A 203 -2.59 9.21 10.81
C VAL A 203 -2.90 8.82 12.25
N GLY A 204 -3.69 7.76 12.46
CA GLY A 204 -4.11 7.34 13.79
C GLY A 204 -2.93 6.96 14.68
N GLN A 205 -1.97 6.23 14.13
CA GLN A 205 -0.75 5.87 14.84
C GLN A 205 0.14 7.09 15.14
N ASN A 206 0.20 8.08 14.25
CA ASN A 206 0.99 9.31 14.46
C ASN A 206 0.35 10.13 15.59
N VAL A 207 -0.96 10.33 15.52
CA VAL A 207 -1.74 11.04 16.53
C VAL A 207 -1.66 10.35 17.88
N ASN A 208 -1.83 9.02 17.94
CA ASN A 208 -1.76 8.26 19.19
C ASN A 208 -0.36 8.29 19.81
N ALA A 209 0.70 8.18 19.00
CA ALA A 209 2.08 8.27 19.48
C ALA A 209 2.41 9.64 20.10
N MET A 210 1.82 10.71 19.57
CA MET A 210 1.94 12.06 20.14
C MET A 210 1.07 12.24 21.39
N ARG A 211 -0.18 11.77 21.38
CA ARG A 211 -1.05 11.79 22.58
C ARG A 211 -0.45 11.03 23.76
N ALA A 212 0.28 9.95 23.50
CA ALA A 212 1.02 9.22 24.53
C ALA A 212 2.14 10.05 25.21
N ARG A 213 2.54 11.17 24.59
CA ARG A 213 3.50 12.16 25.13
C ARG A 213 2.80 13.38 25.74
N ASP A 214 1.49 13.29 25.98
CA ASP A 214 0.63 14.35 26.50
C ASP A 214 0.45 15.54 25.53
N ASP A 215 0.71 15.33 24.23
CA ASP A 215 0.41 16.34 23.20
C ASP A 215 -1.10 16.38 22.90
N LYS A 216 -1.67 17.58 22.92
CA LYS A 216 -3.05 17.82 22.45
C LYS A 216 -3.07 17.94 20.93
N VAL A 217 -3.12 16.80 20.26
CA VAL A 217 -3.10 16.73 18.79
C VAL A 217 -4.31 15.97 18.23
N ALA A 218 -4.77 16.43 17.08
CA ALA A 218 -5.77 15.79 16.24
C ALA A 218 -5.17 15.52 14.86
N GLY A 219 -5.80 14.60 14.13
CA GLY A 219 -5.45 14.27 12.77
C GLY A 219 -6.63 13.57 12.11
N ARG A 220 -6.69 13.65 10.79
CA ARG A 220 -7.71 13.02 9.96
C ARG A 220 -7.22 12.84 8.52
N VAL A 221 -7.84 11.89 7.84
CA VAL A 221 -7.82 11.75 6.39
C VAL A 221 -9.12 12.35 5.86
N ILE A 222 -9.03 13.37 5.02
CA ILE A 222 -10.17 13.93 4.29
C ILE A 222 -10.21 13.22 2.94
N ALA A 223 -11.16 12.31 2.81
CA ALA A 223 -11.33 11.44 1.66
C ALA A 223 -12.46 11.99 0.77
N THR A 224 -12.32 11.96 -0.56
CA THR A 224 -13.38 12.41 -1.48
C THR A 224 -13.82 11.30 -2.42
N GLU A 225 -15.13 11.09 -2.54
CA GLU A 225 -15.71 10.15 -3.50
C GLU A 225 -16.90 10.77 -4.23
N TRP A 226 -16.91 10.68 -5.56
CA TRP A 226 -18.00 11.18 -6.38
C TRP A 226 -19.20 10.22 -6.37
N GLU A 227 -18.94 8.91 -6.51
CA GLU A 227 -19.97 7.90 -6.67
C GLU A 227 -20.50 7.42 -5.31
N SER A 228 -21.73 7.81 -4.95
CA SER A 228 -22.33 7.43 -3.66
C SER A 228 -22.35 5.92 -3.40
N SER A 229 -22.47 5.10 -4.45
CA SER A 229 -22.43 3.63 -4.30
C SER A 229 -21.04 3.10 -3.90
N LYS A 230 -19.96 3.74 -4.39
CA LYS A 230 -18.59 3.43 -3.96
C LYS A 230 -18.33 3.97 -2.56
N ALA A 231 -18.78 5.18 -2.27
CA ALA A 231 -18.72 5.78 -0.95
C ALA A 231 -19.38 4.90 0.12
N GLU A 232 -20.57 4.36 -0.16
CA GLU A 232 -21.26 3.44 0.74
C GLU A 232 -20.44 2.16 0.99
N ARG A 233 -19.83 1.59 -0.07
CA ARG A 233 -18.97 0.41 0.07
C ARG A 233 -17.67 0.73 0.82
N ALA A 234 -17.07 1.88 0.59
CA ALA A 234 -15.89 2.34 1.33
C ALA A 234 -16.18 2.43 2.83
N ARG A 235 -17.30 3.04 3.23
CA ARG A 235 -17.73 3.07 4.63
C ARG A 235 -17.92 1.68 5.24
N LYS A 236 -18.50 0.73 4.49
CA LYS A 236 -18.63 -0.66 4.96
C LYS A 236 -17.27 -1.31 5.21
N HIS A 237 -16.30 -1.12 4.30
CA HIS A 237 -14.94 -1.63 4.50
C HIS A 237 -14.26 -0.99 5.72
N TRP A 238 -14.40 0.32 5.92
CA TRP A 238 -13.79 0.99 7.09
C TRP A 238 -14.44 0.55 8.40
N SER A 239 -15.76 0.35 8.42
CA SER A 239 -16.46 -0.21 9.57
C SER A 239 -16.00 -1.64 9.89
N GLU A 240 -15.75 -2.46 8.86
CA GLU A 240 -15.15 -3.80 9.03
C GLU A 240 -13.70 -3.70 9.56
N ALA A 241 -12.94 -2.69 9.13
CA ALA A 241 -11.59 -2.43 9.61
C ALA A 241 -11.56 -2.02 11.10
N GLY A 242 -12.57 -1.29 11.56
CA GLY A 242 -12.79 -0.93 12.96
C GLY A 242 -11.98 0.28 13.44
N GLU A 243 -11.80 0.40 14.77
CA GLU A 243 -11.30 1.61 15.46
C GLU A 243 -9.86 2.02 15.08
N GLU A 244 -9.08 1.11 14.52
CA GLU A 244 -7.73 1.41 14.01
C GLU A 244 -7.77 2.31 12.76
N VAL A 245 -8.91 2.36 12.07
CA VAL A 245 -9.06 2.97 10.75
C VAL A 245 -10.20 3.98 10.72
N GLU A 246 -11.43 3.53 10.96
CA GLU A 246 -12.66 4.31 10.73
C GLU A 246 -12.67 5.70 11.40
N PRO A 247 -12.26 5.86 12.68
CA PRO A 247 -12.35 7.15 13.37
C PRO A 247 -11.47 8.25 12.79
N TRP A 248 -10.50 7.90 11.96
CA TRP A 248 -9.54 8.83 11.37
C TRP A 248 -9.99 9.36 10.01
N ILE A 249 -11.14 8.92 9.51
CA ILE A 249 -11.59 9.21 8.15
C ILE A 249 -12.79 10.17 8.18
N GLU A 250 -12.68 11.25 7.43
CA GLU A 250 -13.77 12.14 7.08
C GLU A 250 -14.04 11.99 5.57
N LEU A 251 -15.10 11.27 5.20
CA LEU A 251 -15.49 11.11 3.80
C LEU A 251 -16.44 12.23 3.38
N ARG A 252 -16.03 12.96 2.34
CA ARG A 252 -16.84 13.98 1.66
C ARG A 252 -17.33 13.44 0.31
N GLU A 253 -18.64 13.21 0.21
CA GLU A 253 -19.25 12.72 -1.02
C GLU A 253 -19.63 13.86 -1.97
N GLY A 254 -19.33 13.71 -3.25
CA GLY A 254 -19.71 14.65 -4.32
C GLY A 254 -18.52 15.17 -5.13
N ASP A 255 -18.72 16.32 -5.77
CA ASP A 255 -17.67 16.97 -6.56
C ASP A 255 -16.53 17.45 -5.65
N LEU A 256 -15.32 16.92 -5.87
CA LEU A 256 -14.15 17.33 -5.08
C LEU A 256 -13.83 18.82 -5.17
N ARG A 257 -14.27 19.50 -6.23
CA ARG A 257 -14.08 20.96 -6.38
C ARG A 257 -14.94 21.74 -5.41
N GLU A 258 -16.08 21.17 -5.04
CA GLU A 258 -16.99 21.71 -4.05
C GLU A 258 -16.60 21.21 -2.66
N THR A 259 -16.51 19.89 -2.48
CA THR A 259 -16.30 19.28 -1.16
C THR A 259 -14.95 19.61 -0.53
N LEU A 260 -13.88 19.83 -1.31
CA LEU A 260 -12.60 20.29 -0.77
C LEU A 260 -12.60 21.79 -0.44
N SER A 261 -13.53 22.56 -1.01
CA SER A 261 -13.69 23.99 -0.74
C SER A 261 -14.54 24.29 0.50
N GLU A 262 -15.23 23.28 1.04
CA GLU A 262 -16.10 23.38 2.21
C GLU A 262 -15.34 23.61 3.52
N GLU A 263 -16.06 24.20 4.49
CA GLU A 263 -15.61 24.49 5.85
C GLU A 263 -15.10 23.22 6.58
N GLY A 264 -14.21 23.40 7.57
CA GLY A 264 -13.69 22.30 8.38
C GLY A 264 -12.38 21.66 7.89
N MET A 265 -11.80 22.18 6.80
CA MET A 265 -10.46 21.80 6.33
C MET A 265 -9.37 22.24 7.33
N PRO A 266 -8.41 21.37 7.69
CA PRO A 266 -7.27 21.74 8.53
C PRO A 266 -6.47 22.92 7.97
N GLU A 267 -5.84 23.70 8.86
CA GLU A 267 -5.00 24.82 8.46
C GLU A 267 -3.79 24.36 7.64
N GLU A 268 -3.17 23.24 8.06
CA GLU A 268 -2.03 22.63 7.39
C GLU A 268 -2.34 21.20 6.96
N ILE A 269 -1.98 20.89 5.72
CA ILE A 269 -2.03 19.57 5.11
C ILE A 269 -0.60 19.03 4.99
N ASP A 270 -0.37 17.85 5.56
CA ASP A 270 0.93 17.20 5.59
C ASP A 270 1.20 16.38 4.33
N MET A 271 0.14 15.79 3.76
CA MET A 271 0.24 14.87 2.64
C MET A 271 -1.02 14.89 1.79
N MET A 272 -0.89 14.60 0.50
CA MET A 272 -2.01 14.43 -0.42
C MET A 272 -1.82 13.21 -1.32
N LEU A 273 -2.87 12.41 -1.50
CA LEU A 273 -2.95 11.38 -2.54
C LEU A 273 -3.86 11.88 -3.67
N LEU A 274 -3.36 11.80 -4.90
CA LEU A 274 -4.07 12.05 -6.15
C LEU A 274 -4.22 10.72 -6.90
N ASP A 275 -5.29 10.00 -6.58
CA ASP A 275 -5.70 8.74 -7.22
C ASP A 275 -7.14 8.88 -7.74
N THR A 276 -7.34 9.93 -8.54
CA THR A 276 -8.65 10.36 -9.04
C THR A 276 -8.70 10.32 -10.56
N TRP A 277 -9.87 10.66 -11.10
CA TRP A 277 -10.00 10.90 -12.53
C TRP A 277 -9.03 12.00 -12.97
N ILE A 278 -8.17 11.68 -13.94
CA ILE A 278 -6.99 12.48 -14.31
C ILE A 278 -7.25 13.99 -14.45
N PRO A 279 -8.34 14.46 -15.11
CA PRO A 279 -8.63 15.89 -15.22
C PRO A 279 -8.83 16.61 -13.88
N MET A 280 -9.16 15.88 -12.81
CA MET A 280 -9.36 16.44 -11.47
C MET A 280 -8.08 16.53 -10.64
N ALA A 281 -6.97 15.92 -11.06
CA ALA A 281 -5.73 15.93 -10.30
C ALA A 281 -5.19 17.36 -10.07
N LEU A 282 -5.16 18.19 -11.13
CA LEU A 282 -4.72 19.59 -11.02
C LEU A 282 -5.72 20.46 -10.22
N PRO A 283 -7.03 20.47 -10.52
CA PRO A 283 -8.00 21.19 -9.70
C PRO A 283 -7.94 20.85 -8.21
N ALA A 284 -7.84 19.57 -7.85
CA ALA A 284 -7.71 19.15 -6.47
C ALA A 284 -6.43 19.71 -5.82
N LEU A 285 -5.30 19.63 -6.51
CA LEU A 285 -4.03 20.18 -6.03
C LEU A 285 -4.11 21.70 -5.84
N GLU A 286 -4.72 22.44 -6.77
CA GLU A 286 -4.84 23.90 -6.67
C GLU A 286 -5.69 24.34 -5.49
N ILE A 287 -6.78 23.63 -5.19
CA ILE A 287 -7.64 23.90 -4.02
C ILE A 287 -6.86 23.68 -2.71
N ILE A 288 -6.05 22.62 -2.64
CA ILE A 288 -5.33 22.25 -1.42
C ILE A 288 -4.00 23.01 -1.26
N LYS A 289 -3.38 23.46 -2.35
CA LYS A 289 -2.07 24.13 -2.34
C LYS A 289 -1.90 25.23 -1.28
N PRO A 290 -2.87 26.14 -1.05
CA PRO A 290 -2.74 27.17 -0.02
C PRO A 290 -2.56 26.63 1.41
N ARG A 291 -2.89 25.36 1.66
CA ARG A 291 -2.82 24.69 2.96
C ARG A 291 -1.67 23.70 3.06
N LEU A 292 -0.93 23.46 1.97
CA LEU A 292 0.22 22.57 2.01
C LEU A 292 1.31 23.20 2.87
N LYS A 293 1.77 22.46 3.89
CA LYS A 293 2.94 22.88 4.65
C LYS A 293 4.20 22.76 3.80
N ARG A 294 5.25 23.52 4.11
CA ARG A 294 6.58 23.26 3.56
C ARG A 294 7.00 21.81 3.88
N GLY A 295 7.41 21.08 2.86
CA GLY A 295 7.76 19.66 2.95
C GLY A 295 6.57 18.70 2.84
N ALA A 296 5.36 19.19 2.58
CA ALA A 296 4.22 18.33 2.31
C ALA A 296 4.50 17.41 1.11
N ILE A 297 4.11 16.15 1.24
CA ILE A 297 4.31 15.14 0.20
C ILE A 297 3.00 14.97 -0.59
N ILE A 298 3.08 15.00 -1.91
CA ILE A 298 1.96 14.66 -2.80
C ILE A 298 2.36 13.43 -3.59
N LEU A 299 1.48 12.45 -3.67
CA LEU A 299 1.62 11.26 -4.52
C LEU A 299 0.54 11.31 -5.60
N ALA A 300 0.91 11.14 -6.86
CA ALA A 300 -0.05 11.06 -7.97
C ALA A 300 0.14 9.76 -8.77
N ASP A 301 -0.92 8.99 -8.92
CA ASP A 301 -0.85 7.67 -9.56
C ASP A 301 -1.02 7.70 -11.09
N ASN A 302 -0.50 6.67 -11.74
CA ASN A 302 -0.54 6.43 -13.19
C ASN A 302 0.13 7.51 -14.08
N THR A 303 0.95 8.39 -13.51
CA THR A 303 1.54 9.53 -14.24
C THR A 303 2.47 9.13 -15.39
N LYS A 304 3.04 7.92 -15.36
CA LYS A 304 3.86 7.38 -16.46
C LYS A 304 3.00 6.76 -17.56
N MET A 305 2.00 5.95 -17.20
CA MET A 305 1.12 5.28 -18.15
C MET A 305 0.21 6.27 -18.87
N ALA A 306 -0.33 7.24 -18.13
CA ALA A 306 -1.26 8.24 -18.64
C ALA A 306 -0.60 9.62 -18.82
N LYS A 307 0.71 9.66 -19.06
CA LYS A 307 1.52 10.89 -19.13
C LYS A 307 0.91 11.97 -20.03
N ALA A 308 0.36 11.59 -21.18
CA ALA A 308 -0.24 12.54 -22.12
C ALA A 308 -1.54 13.17 -21.58
N LEU A 309 -2.32 12.44 -20.79
CA LEU A 309 -3.54 12.92 -20.15
C LEU A 309 -3.22 13.83 -18.94
N TYR A 310 -2.10 13.56 -18.27
CA TYR A 310 -1.58 14.37 -17.16
C TYR A 310 -0.82 15.63 -17.60
N LYS A 311 -0.84 16.01 -18.89
CA LYS A 311 0.03 17.07 -19.42
C LYS A 311 -0.03 18.37 -18.61
N GLU A 312 -1.22 18.91 -18.38
CA GLU A 312 -1.40 20.19 -17.66
C GLU A 312 -0.93 20.09 -16.20
N PHE A 313 -1.26 18.99 -15.52
CA PHE A 313 -0.78 18.72 -14.17
C PHE A 313 0.75 18.64 -14.09
N LEU A 314 1.38 17.91 -15.01
CA LEU A 314 2.83 17.75 -15.05
C LEU A 314 3.53 19.07 -15.39
N GLU A 315 3.00 19.85 -16.33
CA GLU A 315 3.53 21.20 -16.64
C GLU A 315 3.44 22.11 -15.42
N TYR A 316 2.33 22.05 -14.66
CA TYR A 316 2.15 22.83 -13.44
C TYR A 316 3.18 22.49 -12.35
N ILE A 317 3.35 21.21 -12.01
CA ILE A 317 4.28 20.80 -10.94
C ILE A 317 5.76 20.92 -11.34
N HIS A 318 6.06 20.94 -12.64
CA HIS A 318 7.43 21.14 -13.13
C HIS A 318 7.81 22.62 -13.26
N ASP A 319 6.86 23.56 -13.28
CA ASP A 319 7.17 24.98 -13.22
C ASP A 319 7.72 25.33 -11.82
N PRO A 320 9.00 25.75 -11.69
CA PRO A 320 9.59 26.08 -10.40
C PRO A 320 8.85 27.18 -9.65
N LYS A 321 8.10 28.05 -10.33
CA LYS A 321 7.29 29.11 -9.71
C LYS A 321 6.17 28.56 -8.83
N ASN A 322 5.77 27.31 -9.05
CA ASN A 322 4.71 26.68 -8.26
C ASN A 322 5.21 26.03 -6.97
N GLY A 323 6.53 25.99 -6.75
CA GLY A 323 7.13 25.55 -5.48
C GLY A 323 7.16 24.04 -5.31
N PHE A 324 7.29 23.26 -6.39
CA PHE A 324 7.34 21.79 -6.30
C PHE A 324 8.70 21.23 -6.74
N LYS A 325 9.09 20.10 -6.13
CA LYS A 325 10.17 19.22 -6.57
C LYS A 325 9.60 17.82 -6.75
N THR A 326 9.89 17.18 -7.88
CA THR A 326 9.22 15.94 -8.25
C THR A 326 10.20 14.89 -8.76
N THR A 327 9.81 13.63 -8.64
CA THR A 327 10.43 12.50 -9.32
C THR A 327 9.41 11.40 -9.53
N THR A 328 9.45 10.73 -10.67
CA THR A 328 8.64 9.53 -10.91
C THR A 328 9.31 8.32 -10.26
N THR A 329 8.60 7.64 -9.36
CA THR A 329 9.07 6.40 -8.73
C THR A 329 8.85 5.19 -9.66
N ALA A 330 9.54 4.08 -9.39
CA ALA A 330 9.63 2.92 -10.29
C ALA A 330 8.45 1.91 -10.16
N TYR A 331 7.27 2.36 -9.73
CA TYR A 331 6.08 1.50 -9.65
C TYR A 331 5.40 1.31 -11.00
N SER A 332 4.63 0.23 -11.12
CA SER A 332 3.78 -0.02 -12.29
C SER A 332 2.85 1.18 -12.54
N GLY A 333 2.64 1.53 -13.80
CA GLY A 333 1.87 2.72 -14.18
C GLY A 333 2.51 4.07 -13.85
N GLY A 334 3.55 4.11 -13.00
CA GLY A 334 4.19 5.31 -12.48
C GLY A 334 3.44 5.87 -11.27
N LEU A 335 4.21 6.33 -10.29
CA LEU A 335 3.72 7.06 -9.11
C LEU A 335 4.63 8.29 -8.95
N GLU A 336 4.10 9.48 -9.22
CA GLU A 336 4.86 10.73 -9.09
C GLU A 336 4.96 11.11 -7.62
N MET A 337 6.18 11.22 -7.12
CA MET A 337 6.46 11.75 -5.79
C MET A 337 6.78 13.23 -5.91
N ILE A 338 6.03 14.05 -5.20
CA ILE A 338 6.08 15.50 -5.27
C ILE A 338 6.29 16.03 -3.85
N VAL A 339 7.17 17.00 -3.67
CA VAL A 339 7.39 17.69 -2.40
C VAL A 339 7.16 19.18 -2.59
N TYR A 340 6.31 19.76 -1.75
CA TYR A 340 6.05 21.20 -1.75
C TYR A 340 7.15 21.95 -1.00
N LEU A 341 7.89 22.81 -1.71
CA LEU A 341 8.97 23.66 -1.23
C LEU A 341 8.75 25.10 -1.75
N PRO A 342 7.82 25.86 -1.14
CA PRO A 342 7.52 27.23 -1.54
C PRO A 342 8.67 28.20 -1.34
#